data_AF-A0A8S3CJ47-F1
#
_entry.id   AF-A0A8S3CJ47-F1
#
_cell.length_a   1.000
_cell.length_b   1.000
_cell.length_c   1.000
_cell.angle_alpha   90.00
_cell.angle_beta   90.00
_cell.angle_gamma   90.00
#
_symmetry.space_group_name_H-M   'P 1'
#
loop_
_entity.id
_entity.type
_entity.pdbx_description
1 polymer ?
#
loop_
_entity_poly.entity_id
_entity_poly.type
_entity_poly.pdbx_seq_one_letter_code
_entity_poly.pdbx_strand_id
1 'polypeptide(L)'
;DSTSTSLTRRGRRPNDQWLFQQEHPQYSSHLLIRRSYRVVPVLLGPSIPRYEREDTKERYASAILTLFYPWRSVLDICDIH
;
A
#
# COMPACT_ATOMS: atom_id res chain seq x y z
N ASP A 1 -37.31 26.68 4.53
CA ASP A 1 -36.02 26.89 3.86
C ASP A 1 -34.90 27.03 4.88
N SER A 2 -34.10 25.97 5.03
CA SER A 2 -32.99 25.91 5.98
C SER A 2 -31.68 26.07 5.21
N THR A 3 -31.08 27.26 5.28
CA THR A 3 -29.83 27.65 4.64
C THR A 3 -28.65 26.90 5.25
N SER A 4 -28.14 25.88 4.56
CA SER A 4 -26.88 25.22 4.89
C SER A 4 -25.72 26.16 4.60
N THR A 5 -25.13 26.74 5.65
CA THR A 5 -23.98 27.63 5.55
C THR A 5 -22.74 26.82 5.14
N SER A 6 -22.34 26.94 3.87
CA SER A 6 -21.11 26.35 3.36
C SER A 6 -19.90 27.08 3.94
N LEU A 7 -19.40 26.60 5.08
CA LEU A 7 -18.12 27.05 5.62
C LEU A 7 -17.01 26.68 4.63
N THR A 8 -16.57 27.67 3.86
CA THR A 8 -15.44 27.54 2.94
C THR A 8 -14.17 27.32 3.76
N ARG A 9 -13.80 26.05 3.97
CA ARG A 9 -12.55 25.67 4.64
C ARG A 9 -11.37 26.21 3.81
N ARG A 10 -10.76 27.32 4.24
CA ARG A 10 -9.47 27.78 3.70
C ARG A 10 -8.38 26.79 4.14
N GLY A 11 -7.56 26.35 3.19
CA GLY A 11 -6.42 25.47 3.44
C GLY A 11 -6.27 24.36 2.39
N ARG A 12 -5.14 23.64 2.45
CA ARG A 12 -4.91 22.45 1.63
C ARG A 12 -5.98 21.41 1.93
N ARG A 13 -6.60 20.82 0.91
CA ARG A 13 -7.53 19.70 1.10
C ARG A 13 -6.80 18.57 1.84
N PRO A 14 -7.41 17.95 2.87
CA PRO A 14 -6.86 16.75 3.47
C PRO A 14 -6.62 15.69 2.40
N ASN A 15 -5.54 14.94 2.52
CA ASN A 15 -5.37 13.75 1.69
C ASN A 15 -6.42 12.71 2.08
N ASP A 16 -6.70 11.79 1.16
CA ASP A 16 -7.59 10.67 1.44
C ASP A 16 -7.08 9.85 2.63
N GLN A 17 -8.03 9.42 3.46
CA GLN A 17 -7.77 8.70 4.70
C GLN A 17 -8.65 7.47 4.75
N TRP A 18 -8.11 6.39 5.31
CA TRP A 18 -8.84 5.15 5.55
C TRP A 18 -8.51 4.59 6.93
N LEU A 19 -9.45 3.82 7.49
CA LEU A 19 -9.18 2.98 8.64
C LEU A 19 -8.35 1.76 8.20
N PHE A 20 -7.63 1.17 9.15
CA PHE A 20 -7.15 -0.19 8.96
C PHE A 20 -8.33 -1.19 8.89
N GLN A 21 -8.06 -2.44 8.55
CA GLN A 21 -9.04 -3.51 8.75
C GLN A 21 -9.24 -3.77 10.26
N GLN A 22 -10.43 -4.26 10.64
CA GLN A 22 -10.79 -4.40 12.06
C GLN A 22 -9.88 -5.38 12.81
N GLU A 23 -9.35 -6.36 12.10
CA GLU A 23 -8.43 -7.39 12.61
C GLU A 23 -7.01 -6.85 12.80
N HIS A 24 -6.69 -5.68 12.26
CA HIS A 24 -5.35 -5.11 12.35
C HIS A 24 -5.10 -4.58 13.77
N PRO A 25 -3.94 -4.88 14.39
CA PRO A 25 -3.63 -4.43 15.75
C PRO A 25 -3.73 -2.91 15.98
N GLN A 26 -3.61 -2.13 14.91
CA GLN A 26 -3.65 -0.66 14.94
C GLN A 26 -5.00 -0.06 14.54
N TYR A 27 -6.06 -0.85 14.37
CA TYR A 27 -7.38 -0.39 13.91
C TYR A 27 -7.94 0.80 14.70
N SER A 28 -7.88 0.72 16.03
CA SER A 28 -8.47 1.74 16.91
C SER A 28 -7.56 2.95 17.15
N SER A 29 -6.28 2.88 16.76
CA SER A 29 -5.27 3.87 17.15
C SER A 29 -4.64 4.64 15.98
N HIS A 30 -4.70 4.12 14.75
CA HIS A 30 -4.01 4.70 13.59
C HIS A 30 -4.91 4.83 12.36
N LEU A 31 -4.52 5.72 11.45
CA LEU A 31 -5.17 5.93 10.14
C LEU A 31 -4.16 5.73 9.02
N LEU A 32 -4.63 5.19 7.89
CA LEU A 32 -3.89 5.16 6.63
C LEU A 32 -4.14 6.47 5.89
N ILE A 33 -3.07 7.21 5.56
CA ILE A 33 -3.16 8.50 4.85
C ILE A 33 -2.44 8.41 3.52
N ARG A 34 -3.13 8.75 2.42
CA ARG A 34 -2.49 8.83 1.10
C ARG A 34 -1.46 9.96 1.11
N ARG A 35 -0.25 9.70 0.61
CA ARG A 35 0.70 10.81 0.37
C ARG A 35 0.16 11.72 -0.72
N SER A 36 0.40 13.01 -0.57
CA SER A 36 -0.06 14.02 -1.53
C SER A 36 0.74 14.07 -2.83
N TYR A 37 1.86 13.36 -2.89
CA TYR A 37 2.74 13.26 -4.05
C TYR A 37 3.21 11.79 -4.19
N ARG A 38 3.59 11.41 -5.41
CA ARG A 38 4.10 10.06 -5.69
C ARG A 38 5.50 9.92 -5.13
N VAL A 39 5.76 8.79 -4.48
CA VAL A 39 7.08 8.46 -3.90
C VAL A 39 7.47 7.08 -4.41
N VAL A 40 8.73 6.95 -4.83
CA VAL A 40 9.33 5.64 -5.10
C VAL A 40 9.91 5.11 -3.79
N PRO A 41 9.42 3.98 -3.26
CA PRO A 41 9.97 3.40 -2.05
C PRO A 41 11.42 2.96 -2.30
N VAL A 42 12.33 3.32 -1.39
CA VAL A 42 13.68 2.78 -1.37
C VAL A 42 13.64 1.51 -0.52
N LEU A 43 13.85 0.36 -1.15
CA LEU A 43 13.85 -0.92 -0.47
C LEU A 43 15.14 -1.07 0.34
N LEU A 44 15.01 -1.38 1.63
CA LEU A 44 16.13 -1.68 2.49
C LEU A 44 16.36 -3.19 2.48
N GLY A 45 17.58 -3.62 2.20
CA GLY A 45 17.97 -5.02 2.18
C GLY A 45 18.71 -5.42 0.90
N PRO A 46 18.79 -6.74 0.62
CA PRO A 46 19.39 -7.25 -0.60
C PRO A 46 18.74 -6.67 -1.85
N SER A 47 19.54 -6.40 -2.87
CA SER A 47 19.05 -5.92 -4.16
C SER A 47 18.05 -6.89 -4.78
N ILE A 48 17.01 -6.36 -5.43
CA ILE A 48 16.12 -7.18 -6.28
C ILE A 48 16.98 -7.86 -7.36
N PRO A 49 16.84 -9.18 -7.58
CA PRO A 49 17.58 -9.90 -8.63
C PRO A 49 17.31 -9.32 -10.03
N ARG A 50 18.17 -9.61 -11.00
CA ARG A 50 17.92 -9.19 -12.38
C ARG A 50 16.88 -10.10 -13.02
N TYR A 51 15.91 -9.53 -13.73
CA TYR A 51 14.90 -10.32 -14.44
C TYR A 51 15.51 -11.10 -15.63
N GLU A 52 16.48 -10.50 -16.32
CA GLU A 52 16.97 -10.96 -17.62
C GLU A 52 17.82 -12.24 -17.60
N ARG A 53 18.31 -12.66 -16.42
CA ARG A 53 19.13 -13.88 -16.32
C ARG A 53 18.26 -15.04 -15.88
N GLU A 54 18.36 -16.16 -16.60
CA GLU A 54 17.53 -17.34 -16.34
C GLU A 54 17.76 -17.89 -14.92
N ASP A 55 19.00 -17.83 -14.41
CA ASP A 55 19.36 -18.27 -13.05
C ASP A 55 18.76 -17.40 -11.94
N THR A 56 18.33 -16.17 -12.25
CA THR A 56 17.76 -15.23 -11.27
C THR A 56 16.27 -14.96 -11.46
N LYS A 57 15.64 -15.55 -12.48
CA LYS A 57 14.25 -15.29 -12.87
C LYS A 57 13.24 -15.69 -11.79
N GLU A 58 13.38 -16.87 -11.21
CA GLU A 58 12.51 -17.32 -10.10
C GLU A 58 12.65 -16.44 -8.86
N ARG A 59 13.89 -16.06 -8.51
CA ARG A 59 14.15 -15.17 -7.37
C ARG A 59 13.60 -13.77 -7.62
N TYR A 60 13.69 -13.27 -8.86
CA TYR A 60 13.08 -12.02 -9.25
C TYR A 60 11.56 -12.07 -9.09
N ALA A 61 10.90 -13.08 -9.68
CA ALA A 61 9.45 -13.26 -9.58
C ALA A 61 9.01 -13.33 -8.12
N SER A 62 9.72 -14.12 -7.30
CA SER A 62 9.44 -14.24 -5.86
C SER A 62 9.56 -12.89 -5.13
N ALA A 63 10.59 -12.10 -5.44
CA ALA A 63 10.79 -10.78 -4.83
C ALA A 63 9.68 -9.80 -5.23
N ILE A 64 9.31 -9.74 -6.51
CA ILE A 64 8.25 -8.84 -7.01
C ILE A 64 6.90 -9.24 -6.43
N LEU A 65 6.56 -10.53 -6.43
CA LEU A 65 5.32 -11.02 -5.83
C LEU A 65 5.29 -10.67 -4.33
N THR A 66 6.39 -10.90 -3.60
CA THR A 66 6.49 -10.55 -2.17
C THR A 66 6.22 -9.07 -1.91
N LEU A 67 6.74 -8.19 -2.77
CA LEU A 67 6.64 -6.73 -2.59
C LEU A 67 5.26 -6.16 -2.95
N PHE A 68 4.59 -6.73 -3.95
CA PHE A 68 3.43 -6.09 -4.57
C PHE A 68 2.13 -6.87 -4.46
N TYR A 69 2.17 -8.14 -4.06
CA TYR A 69 0.95 -8.89 -3.82
C TYR A 69 0.47 -8.65 -2.38
N PRO A 70 -0.81 -8.33 -2.17
CA PRO A 70 -1.36 -8.10 -0.84
C PRO A 70 -1.62 -9.44 -0.14
N TRP A 71 -0.56 -10.13 0.29
CA TRP A 71 -0.68 -11.40 1.00
C TRP A 71 -1.33 -11.18 2.37
N ARG A 72 -2.60 -11.52 2.49
CA ARG A 72 -3.39 -11.54 3.72
C ARG A 72 -3.51 -12.95 4.28
N SER A 73 -3.31 -13.97 3.45
CA SER A 73 -3.32 -15.38 3.83
C SER A 73 -2.25 -16.17 3.09
N VAL A 74 -1.91 -17.37 3.57
CA VAL A 74 -1.00 -18.28 2.84
C VAL A 74 -1.62 -18.75 1.53
N LEU A 75 -2.95 -18.83 1.46
CA LEU A 75 -3.66 -19.21 0.24
C LEU A 75 -3.42 -18.21 -0.89
N ASP A 76 -3.22 -16.94 -0.55
CA ASP A 76 -2.91 -15.89 -1.52
C ASP A 76 -1.62 -16.20 -2.30
N ILE A 77 -0.65 -16.90 -1.67
CA ILE A 77 0.60 -17.36 -2.27
C ILE A 77 0.38 -18.62 -3.11
N CYS A 78 -0.54 -19.49 -2.69
CA CYS A 78 -0.78 -20.77 -3.35
C CYS A 78 -1.70 -20.66 -4.58
N ASP A 79 -2.69 -19.76 -4.57
CA ASP A 79 -3.66 -19.54 -5.65
C ASP A 79 -3.37 -18.23 -6.39
N ILE A 80 -2.31 -18.24 -7.20
CA ILE A 80 -2.00 -17.15 -8.12
C ILE A 80 -2.95 -17.28 -9.32
N HIS A 81 -4.10 -16.59 -9.27
CA HIS A 81 -5.05 -16.46 -10.39
C HIS A 81 -4.51 -15.62 -11.55
#